data_AF-A0AAV5TKE3-F1
#
_entry.id   AF-A0AAV5TKE3-F1
#
_cell.length_a   1.000
_cell.length_b   1.000
_cell.length_c   1.000
_cell.angle_alpha   90.00
_cell.angle_beta   90.00
_cell.angle_gamma   90.00
#
_symmetry.space_group_name_H-M   'P 1'
#
loop_
_entity.id
_entity.type
_entity.pdbx_description
1 polymer ?
#
loop_
_entity_poly.entity_id
_entity_poly.type
_entity_poly.pdbx_seq_one_letter_code
_entity_poly.pdbx_strand_id
1 'polypeptide(L)'
;RCYSLVLLNLAIVEILTAISSLLIFKKVMSTSYYFINAIGGICRHWDSSLCFYLSVIQLAGIAHYAVMIAFCSCYRYYVIVYSRFEPKLSIVLLALLIISETRHVWRNC
;
A
#
# COMPACT_ATOMS: atom_id res chain seq x y z
N ARG A 1 11.68 6.08 -19.31
CA ARG A 1 10.29 6.63 -19.16
C ARG A 1 9.39 5.78 -18.24
N CYS A 2 9.39 4.45 -18.36
CA CYS A 2 8.53 3.53 -17.58
C CYS A 2 8.73 3.61 -16.07
N TYR A 3 9.94 3.89 -15.61
CA TYR A 3 10.26 4.02 -14.18
C TYR A 3 9.51 5.16 -13.48
N SER A 4 9.26 6.28 -14.17
CA SER A 4 8.51 7.42 -13.61
C SER A 4 7.04 7.06 -13.33
N LEU A 5 6.43 6.22 -14.19
CA LEU A 5 5.08 5.70 -14.00
C LEU A 5 4.97 4.78 -12.76
N VAL A 6 6.00 3.97 -12.52
CA VAL A 6 6.04 3.08 -11.33
C VAL A 6 6.17 3.92 -10.06
N LEU A 7 7.04 4.94 -10.08
CA LEU A 7 7.18 5.87 -8.96
C LEU A 7 5.92 6.68 -8.68
N LEU A 8 5.23 7.14 -9.73
CA LEU A 8 3.96 7.86 -9.58
C LEU A 8 2.90 6.97 -8.93
N ASN A 9 2.79 5.71 -9.35
CA ASN A 9 1.87 4.74 -8.74
C ASN A 9 2.23 4.47 -7.27
N LEU A 10 3.52 4.32 -6.97
CA LEU A 10 3.98 4.16 -5.58
C LEU A 10 3.59 5.36 -4.72
N ALA A 11 3.80 6.59 -5.22
CA ALA A 11 3.45 7.82 -4.51
C ALA A 11 1.93 7.93 -4.26
N ILE A 12 1.10 7.57 -5.24
CA ILE A 12 -0.36 7.55 -5.07
C ILE A 12 -0.77 6.54 -3.98
N VAL A 13 -0.18 5.35 -3.98
CA VAL A 13 -0.46 4.33 -2.96
C VAL A 13 0.01 4.78 -1.57
N GLU A 14 1.19 5.42 -1.46
CA GLU A 14 1.67 5.99 -0.20
C GLU A 14 0.76 7.11 0.32
N ILE A 15 0.29 8.01 -0.54
CA ILE A 15 -0.62 9.08 -0.13
C ILE A 15 -1.95 8.48 0.36
N LEU A 16 -2.52 7.51 -0.36
CA LEU A 16 -3.76 6.85 0.06
C LEU A 16 -3.62 6.09 1.39
N THR A 17 -2.49 5.41 1.59
CA THR A 17 -2.20 4.70 2.84
C THR A 17 -1.93 5.65 4.00
N ALA A 18 -1.22 6.75 3.77
CA ALA A 18 -0.99 7.79 4.76
C ALA A 18 -2.31 8.45 5.20
N ILE A 19 -3.18 8.80 4.24
CA ILE A 19 -4.52 9.34 4.55
C ILE A 19 -5.34 8.32 5.35
N SER A 20 -5.34 7.05 4.93
CA SER A 20 -6.05 5.98 5.66
C SER A 20 -5.48 5.80 7.07
N SER A 21 -4.17 5.85 7.24
CA SER A 21 -3.52 5.75 8.55
C SER A 21 -3.77 6.96 9.45
N LEU A 22 -3.97 8.15 8.89
CA LEU A 22 -4.36 9.34 9.66
C LEU A 22 -5.81 9.25 10.13
N LEU A 23 -6.69 8.66 9.31
CA LEU A 23 -8.09 8.41 9.67
C LEU A 23 -8.23 7.33 10.76
N ILE A 24 -7.27 6.40 10.82
CA ILE A 24 -7.22 5.28 11.76
C ILE A 24 -6.01 5.46 12.68
N PHE A 25 -6.11 6.40 13.62
CA PHE A 25 -5.04 6.59 14.59
C PHE A 25 -5.15 5.52 15.69
N LYS A 26 -4.77 4.28 15.41
CA LYS A 26 -4.79 3.18 16.39
C LYS A 26 -3.43 3.02 17.04
N LYS A 27 -3.26 3.57 18.25
CA LYS A 27 -2.04 3.43 19.05
C LYS A 27 -2.27 2.42 20.17
N VAL A 28 -1.65 1.25 20.04
CA VAL A 28 -1.61 0.25 21.13
C VAL A 28 -0.38 0.57 21.99
N MET A 29 -0.61 1.09 23.20
CA MET A 29 0.42 1.22 24.23
C MET A 29 0.39 -0.01 25.12
N SER A 30 1.46 -0.79 25.10
CA SER A 30 1.66 -1.90 26.03
C SER A 30 2.24 -1.36 27.34
N THR A 31 1.54 -1.58 28.45
CA THR A 31 2.08 -1.40 29.80
C THR A 31 2.20 -2.76 30.47
N SER A 32 3.04 -2.87 31.50
CA SER A 32 3.39 -4.14 32.17
C SER A 32 2.20 -4.96 32.70
N TYR A 33 1.03 -4.34 32.87
CA TYR A 33 -0.16 -4.99 33.43
C TYR A 33 -1.40 -4.95 32.51
N TYR A 34 -1.39 -4.12 31.45
CA TYR A 34 -2.54 -3.97 30.56
C TYR A 34 -2.16 -3.35 29.20
N PHE A 35 -3.00 -3.58 28.20
CA PHE A 35 -2.90 -2.96 26.88
C PHE A 35 -3.87 -1.77 26.79
N ILE A 36 -3.34 -0.57 26.55
CA ILE A 36 -4.14 0.61 26.24
C ILE A 36 -4.28 0.70 24.73
N ASN A 37 -5.47 0.44 24.22
CA ASN A 37 -5.78 0.60 22.81
C ASN A 37 -6.39 2.01 22.60
N ALA A 38 -5.55 2.99 22.30
CA ALA A 38 -5.99 4.35 22.00
C ALA A 38 -6.37 4.44 20.51
N ILE A 39 -7.67 4.39 20.22
CA ILE A 39 -8.21 4.68 18.89
C ILE A 39 -8.53 6.18 18.85
N GLY A 40 -7.64 6.96 18.25
CA GLY A 40 -7.86 8.36 17.86
C GLY A 40 -8.31 8.49 16.40
N GLY A 41 -8.88 9.64 16.05
CA GLY A 41 -9.32 9.96 14.69
C GLY A 41 -10.85 9.89 14.48
N ILE A 42 -11.29 10.18 13.25
CA ILE A 42 -12.71 10.20 12.84
C ILE A 42 -13.41 8.85 13.11
N CYS A 43 -12.65 7.75 13.12
CA CYS A 43 -13.11 6.41 13.52
C CYS A 43 -13.78 6.35 14.91
N ARG A 44 -13.47 7.26 15.84
CA ARG A 44 -14.13 7.31 17.16
C ARG A 44 -15.54 7.88 17.09
N HIS A 45 -15.86 8.64 16.03
CA HIS A 45 -17.17 9.28 15.81
C HIS A 45 -18.01 8.56 14.77
N TRP A 46 -17.42 7.61 14.04
CA TRP A 46 -18.08 6.81 13.01
C TRP A 46 -18.38 5.39 13.50
N ASP A 47 -19.33 4.76 12.81
CA ASP A 47 -19.80 3.42 13.12
C ASP A 47 -18.66 2.38 13.06
N SER A 48 -18.78 1.35 13.90
CA SER A 48 -17.83 0.26 14.09
C SER A 48 -17.45 -0.46 12.78
N SER A 49 -18.39 -0.55 11.83
CA SER A 49 -18.20 -1.17 10.51
C SER A 49 -17.25 -0.37 9.61
N LEU A 50 -17.38 0.96 9.56
CA LEU A 50 -16.52 1.83 8.75
C LEU A 50 -15.07 1.78 9.22
N CYS A 51 -14.86 1.71 10.53
CA CYS A 51 -13.52 1.61 11.08
C CYS A 51 -12.82 0.28 10.77
N PHE A 52 -13.59 -0.80 10.68
CA PHE A 52 -13.10 -2.10 10.22
C PHE A 52 -12.68 -2.04 8.75
N TYR A 53 -13.52 -1.49 7.86
CA TYR A 53 -13.19 -1.35 6.43
C TYR A 53 -11.94 -0.50 6.22
N LEU A 54 -11.85 0.64 6.89
CA LEU A 54 -10.67 1.48 6.83
C LEU A 54 -9.41 0.70 7.28
N SER A 55 -9.52 -0.11 8.34
CA SER A 55 -8.37 -0.87 8.86
C SER A 55 -7.90 -1.93 7.87
N VAL A 56 -8.84 -2.59 7.19
CA VAL A 56 -8.55 -3.54 6.11
C VAL A 56 -7.88 -2.83 4.93
N ILE A 57 -8.37 -1.66 4.52
CA ILE A 57 -7.78 -0.85 3.45
C ILE A 57 -6.35 -0.44 3.81
N GLN A 58 -6.11 0.00 5.04
CA GLN A 58 -4.77 0.36 5.51
C GLN A 58 -3.83 -0.85 5.46
N LEU A 59 -4.25 -2.00 5.97
CA LEU A 59 -3.44 -3.23 5.98
C LEU A 59 -3.12 -3.70 4.55
N ALA A 60 -4.11 -3.71 3.67
CA ALA A 60 -3.94 -4.05 2.26
C ALA A 60 -2.99 -3.07 1.56
N GLY A 61 -3.13 -1.78 1.85
CA GLY A 61 -2.25 -0.76 1.31
C GLY A 61 -0.79 -0.91 1.73
N ILE A 62 -0.52 -1.31 2.98
CA ILE A 62 0.83 -1.62 3.46
C ILE A 62 1.42 -2.84 2.73
N ALA A 63 0.62 -3.88 2.50
CA ALA A 63 1.06 -5.04 1.73
C ALA A 63 1.39 -4.66 0.27
N HIS A 64 0.52 -3.87 -0.37
CA HIS A 64 0.77 -3.35 -1.72
C HIS A 64 2.04 -2.50 -1.80
N TYR A 65 2.29 -1.67 -0.79
CA TYR A 65 3.49 -0.87 -0.69
C TYR A 65 4.76 -1.72 -0.67
N ALA A 66 4.79 -2.77 0.16
CA ALA A 66 5.94 -3.67 0.26
C ALA A 66 6.25 -4.35 -1.09
N VAL A 67 5.22 -4.83 -1.80
CA VAL A 67 5.37 -5.46 -3.13
C VAL A 67 5.89 -4.45 -4.16
N MET A 68 5.37 -3.22 -4.15
CA MET A 68 5.81 -2.16 -5.07
C MET A 68 7.26 -1.74 -4.83
N ILE A 69 7.71 -1.68 -3.56
CA ILE A 69 9.12 -1.44 -3.23
C ILE A 69 10.01 -2.57 -3.73
N ALA A 70 9.62 -3.82 -3.50
CA ALA A 70 10.37 -4.98 -3.99
C ALA A 70 10.50 -4.94 -5.52
N PHE A 71 9.40 -4.63 -6.21
CA PHE A 71 9.40 -4.46 -7.67
C PHE A 71 10.30 -3.31 -8.14
N CYS A 72 10.27 -2.16 -7.47
CA CYS A 72 11.17 -1.03 -7.76
C CYS A 72 12.64 -1.40 -7.59
N SER A 73 12.98 -2.14 -6.53
CA SER A 73 14.34 -2.63 -6.27
C SER A 73 14.80 -3.60 -7.36
N CYS A 74 13.95 -4.56 -7.73
CA CYS A 74 14.22 -5.49 -8.82
C CYS A 74 14.38 -4.76 -10.17
N TYR A 75 13.54 -3.77 -10.45
CA TYR A 75 13.64 -2.95 -11.66
C TYR A 75 14.98 -2.20 -11.72
N ARG A 76 15.38 -1.55 -10.62
CA ARG A 76 16.68 -0.86 -10.55
C ARG A 76 17.84 -1.82 -10.73
N TYR A 77 17.81 -2.97 -10.06
CA TYR A 77 18.82 -4.00 -10.19
C TYR A 77 18.93 -4.50 -11.64
N TYR A 78 17.80 -4.76 -12.29
CA TYR A 78 17.75 -5.18 -13.68
C TYR A 78 18.37 -4.14 -14.63
N VAL A 79 18.06 -2.86 -14.45
CA VAL A 79 18.64 -1.78 -15.27
C VAL A 79 20.15 -1.68 -15.09
N ILE A 80 20.67 -1.85 -13.87
CA ILE A 80 22.11 -1.77 -13.59
C ILE A 80 22.85 -2.97 -14.22
N VAL A 81 22.31 -4.19 -14.06
CA VAL A 81 22.96 -5.41 -14.53
C VAL A 81 22.82 -5.59 -16.05
N TYR A 82 21.65 -5.29 -16.62
CA TYR A 82 21.30 -5.54 -18.01
C TYR A 82 21.19 -4.26 -18.84
N SER A 83 22.00 -3.24 -18.54
CA SER A 83 21.99 -1.84 -19.05
C SER A 83 21.90 -1.62 -20.59
N ARG A 84 21.65 -2.65 -21.40
CA ARG A 84 21.42 -2.58 -22.85
C ARG A 84 19.96 -2.49 -23.30
N PHE A 85 18.96 -2.85 -22.48
CA PHE A 85 17.55 -2.80 -22.89
C PHE A 85 16.62 -2.32 -21.79
N GLU A 86 15.88 -1.24 -22.05
CA GLU A 86 14.75 -0.84 -21.19
C GLU A 86 13.67 -1.94 -21.23
N PRO A 87 13.09 -2.33 -20.08
CA PRO A 87 11.99 -3.29 -20.06
C PRO A 87 10.79 -2.71 -20.82
N LYS A 88 10.17 -3.56 -21.65
CA LYS A 88 9.01 -3.19 -22.47
C LYS A 88 7.89 -2.66 -21.58
N LEU A 89 7.31 -1.53 -21.99
CA LEU A 89 6.24 -0.85 -21.26
C LEU A 89 5.03 -1.78 -20.99
N SER A 90 4.75 -2.70 -21.92
CA SER A 90 3.72 -3.74 -21.79
C SER A 90 3.91 -4.64 -20.57
N ILE A 91 5.15 -5.01 -20.23
CA ILE A 91 5.45 -5.88 -19.08
C ILE A 91 5.25 -5.11 -17.78
N VAL A 92 5.66 -3.84 -17.76
CA VAL A 92 5.45 -2.95 -16.60
C VAL A 92 3.96 -2.69 -16.37
N LEU A 93 3.19 -2.48 -17.44
CA LEU A 93 1.73 -2.35 -17.37
C LEU A 93 1.05 -3.64 -16.92
N LEU A 94 1.51 -4.81 -17.40
CA LEU A 94 0.98 -6.09 -16.97
C LEU A 94 1.23 -6.31 -15.47
N ALA A 95 2.45 -6.01 -14.98
CA ALA A 95 2.77 -6.09 -13.56
C ALA A 95 1.92 -5.12 -12.73
N LEU A 96 1.73 -3.88 -13.19
CA LEU A 96 0.82 -2.92 -12.54
C LEU A 96 -0.64 -3.38 -12.56
N LEU A 97 -1.11 -4.01 -13.66
CA LEU A 97 -2.45 -4.55 -13.77
C LEU A 97 -2.69 -5.70 -12.79
N ILE A 98 -1.75 -6.64 -12.67
CA ILE A 98 -1.81 -7.74 -11.69
C ILE A 98 -1.84 -7.20 -10.26
N ILE A 99 -1.02 -6.19 -9.97
CA ILE A 99 -1.01 -5.51 -8.66
C ILE A 99 -2.31 -4.68 -8.47
N SER A 100 -3.00 -4.28 -9.53
CA SER A 100 -4.28 -3.57 -9.43
C SER A 100 -5.48 -4.53 -9.32
N GLU A 101 -5.44 -5.71 -9.93
CA GLU A 101 -6.49 -6.72 -9.86
C GLU A 101 -6.57 -7.39 -8.49
N THR A 102 -5.44 -7.50 -7.80
CA THR A 102 -5.44 -7.88 -6.37
C THR A 102 -6.28 -6.92 -5.52
N ARG A 103 -6.52 -5.68 -5.97
CA ARG A 103 -7.46 -4.74 -5.36
C ARG A 103 -8.93 -5.03 -5.68
N HIS A 104 -9.22 -5.75 -6.76
CA HIS A 104 -10.58 -6.11 -7.21
C HIS A 104 -11.07 -7.43 -6.60
N VAL A 105 -10.19 -8.41 -6.42
CA VAL A 105 -10.51 -9.70 -5.78
C VAL A 105 -11.02 -9.50 -4.35
N TRP A 106 -10.49 -8.52 -3.62
CA TRP A 106 -10.94 -8.19 -2.26
C TRP A 106 -12.23 -7.36 -2.18
N ARG A 107 -12.76 -6.86 -3.30
CA ARG A 107 -14.04 -6.12 -3.31
C ARG A 107 -15.26 -7.04 -3.31
N ASN A 108 -15.05 -8.35 -3.53
CA ASN A 108 -16.08 -9.39 -3.61
C ASN A 108 -16.04 -10.40 -2.44
N CYS A 109 -15.23 -10.15 -1.40
CA CYS A 109 -15.27 -10.86 -0.12
C CYS A 109 -15.84 -9.95 0.97
#